data_AF-K9Z131-F1
#
_entry.id   AF-K9Z131-F1
#
_cell.length_a   1.000
_cell.length_b   1.000
_cell.length_c   1.000
_cell.angle_alpha   90.00
_cell.angle_beta   90.00
_cell.angle_gamma   90.00
#
_symmetry.space_group_name_H-M   'P 1'
#
loop_
_entity.id
_entity.type
_entity.pdbx_description
1 polymer ?
#
loop_
_entity_poly.entity_id
_entity_poly.type
_entity_poly.pdbx_seq_one_letter_code
_entity_poly.pdbx_strand_id
1 'polypeptide(L)' 'MKEKLLLWLDRFLIADVFLVIIGFFWFAIALMGRSLGISLGWDIWYQLWQPVFNPAIGILFTGALLSWLIKKVGEKLSKE' A
#
# COMPACT_ATOMS: atom_id res chain seq x y z
N MET A 1 -17.15 9.01 19.14
CA MET A 1 -15.68 9.21 18.92
C MET A 1 -15.06 8.04 18.16
N LYS A 2 -15.33 6.78 18.54
CA LYS A 2 -14.83 5.57 17.85
C LYS A 2 -15.19 5.50 16.35
N GLU A 3 -16.44 5.82 16.00
CA GLU A 3 -16.90 5.83 14.60
C GLU A 3 -16.14 6.82 13.72
N LYS A 4 -15.85 8.02 14.26
CA LYS A 4 -15.04 9.02 13.56
C LYS A 4 -13.61 8.53 13.34
N LEU A 5 -13.01 7.83 14.30
CA LEU A 5 -11.68 7.25 14.16
C LEU A 5 -11.64 6.14 13.09
N LEU A 6 -12.65 5.26 13.07
CA LEU A 6 -12.76 4.22 12.04
C LEU A 6 -12.92 4.83 10.65
N LEU A 7 -13.77 5.84 10.49
CA LEU A 7 -13.92 6.57 9.22
C LEU A 7 -12.63 7.22 8.73
N TRP A 8 -11.82 7.77 9.64
CA TRP A 8 -10.52 8.34 9.31
C TRP A 8 -9.50 7.26 8.95
N LEU A 9 -9.50 6.12 9.65
CA LEU A 9 -8.66 4.98 9.33
C LEU A 9 -8.98 4.43 7.94
N ASP A 10 -10.27 4.25 7.61
CA ASP A 10 -10.70 3.78 6.29
C ASP A 10 -10.24 4.73 5.19
N ARG A 11 -10.41 6.04 5.38
CA ARG A 11 -9.92 7.06 4.42
C ARG A 11 -8.41 7.02 4.27
N PHE A 12 -7.67 6.85 5.38
CA PHE A 12 -6.23 6.74 5.36
C PHE A 12 -5.77 5.51 4.60
N LEU A 13 -6.38 4.34 4.85
CA LEU A 13 -6.07 3.10 4.13
C LEU A 13 -6.40 3.20 2.64
N ILE A 14 -7.52 3.82 2.28
CA ILE A 14 -7.86 4.07 0.87
C ILE A 14 -6.80 4.97 0.22
N ALA A 15 -6.40 6.06 0.89
CA ALA A 15 -5.36 6.96 0.39
C ALA A 15 -4.01 6.23 0.23
N ASP A 16 -3.65 5.35 1.17
CA ASP A 16 -2.45 4.53 1.13
C ASP A 16 -2.45 3.55 -0.07
N VAL A 17 -3.59 2.90 -0.36
CA VAL A 17 -3.77 2.09 -1.57
C VAL A 17 -3.51 2.91 -2.83
N PHE A 18 -4.12 4.09 -2.95
CA PHE A 18 -3.92 4.96 -4.11
C PHE A 18 -2.47 5.42 -4.23
N LEU A 19 -1.80 5.73 -3.11
CA LEU A 19 -0.39 6.08 -3.09
C LEU A 19 0.47 4.97 -3.69
N VAL A 20 0.25 3.72 -3.28
CA VAL A 20 1.01 2.57 -3.79
C VAL A 20 0.75 2.34 -5.28
N ILE A 21 -0.51 2.45 -5.72
CA ILE A 21 -0.88 2.29 -7.15
C ILE A 21 -0.26 3.38 -8.01
N ILE A 22 -0.38 4.65 -7.61
CA ILE A 22 0.23 5.78 -8.33
C ILE A 22 1.75 5.65 -8.33
N GLY A 23 2.35 5.27 -7.20
CA GLY A 23 3.77 4.96 -7.07
C GLY A 23 4.23 3.89 -8.05
N PHE A 24 3.42 2.85 -8.25
CA PHE A 24 3.69 1.80 -9.23
C PHE A 24 3.62 2.30 -10.68
N PHE A 25 2.63 3.12 -11.04
CA PHE A 25 2.59 3.72 -12.37
C PHE A 25 3.78 4.65 -12.62
N TRP A 26 4.17 5.46 -11.63
CA TRP A 26 5.37 6.27 -11.71
C TRP A 26 6.62 5.41 -11.89
N PHE A 27 6.75 4.32 -11.13
CA PHE A 27 7.84 3.35 -11.30
C PHE A 27 7.93 2.85 -12.74
N ALA A 28 6.80 2.40 -13.32
CA ALA A 28 6.76 1.88 -14.67
C ALA A 28 7.22 2.91 -15.71
N ILE A 29 6.72 4.16 -15.60
CA ILE A 29 7.12 5.27 -16.47
C ILE A 29 8.61 5.60 -16.29
N ALA A 30 9.09 5.68 -15.04
CA ALA A 30 10.47 5.99 -14.72
C ALA A 30 11.44 4.91 -15.24
N LEU A 31 11.05 3.64 -15.14
CA LEU A 31 11.81 2.50 -15.66
C LEU A 31 11.91 2.55 -17.19
N MET A 32 10.78 2.79 -17.88
CA MET A 32 10.78 2.97 -19.33
C MET A 32 11.63 4.17 -19.76
N GLY A 33 11.51 5.31 -19.08
CA GLY A 33 12.34 6.49 -19.33
C GLY A 33 13.83 6.19 -19.18
N ARG A 34 14.21 5.49 -18.10
CA ARG A 34 15.61 5.13 -17.86
C ARG A 34 16.17 4.23 -18.96
N SER A 35 15.35 3.32 -19.53
CA SER A 35 15.76 2.50 -20.67
C SER A 35 16.01 3.31 -21.96
N LEU A 36 15.40 4.49 -22.08
CA LEU A 36 15.57 5.44 -23.18
C LEU A 36 16.63 6.53 -22.87
N GLY A 37 17.34 6.42 -21.75
CA GLY A 37 18.35 7.39 -21.32
C GLY A 37 17.80 8.66 -20.65
N ILE A 38 16.50 8.72 -20.36
CA ILE A 38 15.85 9.87 -19.71
C ILE A 38 15.52 9.50 -18.26
N SER A 39 16.12 10.20 -17.29
CA SER A 39 15.79 10.01 -15.87
C SER A 39 14.45 10.69 -15.53
N LEU A 40 13.33 10.06 -15.91
CA LEU A 40 11.95 10.50 -15.63
C LEU A 40 11.59 10.41 -14.12
N GLY A 41 12.42 11.02 -13.27
CA GLY A 41 12.27 10.99 -11.81
C GLY A 41 12.66 9.66 -11.17
N TRP A 42 13.43 8.81 -11.86
CA TRP A 42 13.85 7.50 -11.35
C TRP A 42 14.59 7.59 -10.00
N ASP A 43 15.56 8.50 -9.88
CA ASP A 43 16.37 8.59 -8.66
C ASP A 43 15.53 9.08 -7.47
N ILE A 44 14.56 9.97 -7.72
CA ILE A 44 13.60 10.43 -6.71
C ILE A 44 12.71 9.27 -6.26
N TRP A 45 12.14 8.52 -7.22
CA TRP A 45 11.32 7.37 -6.90
C TRP A 45 12.09 6.33 -6.07
N TYR A 46 13.34 6.07 -6.45
CA TYR A 46 14.21 5.12 -5.74
C TYR A 46 14.53 5.58 -4.31
N GLN A 47 14.77 6.87 -4.10
CA GLN A 47 14.95 7.44 -2.76
C GLN A 47 13.68 7.38 -1.92
N LEU A 48 12.50 7.56 -2.53
CA LEU A 48 11.20 7.45 -1.86
C LEU A 48 10.79 6.00 -1.54
N TRP A 49 11.44 5.01 -2.15
CA TRP A 49 11.12 3.60 -1.95
C TRP A 49 11.21 3.16 -0.49
N GLN A 50 12.36 3.39 0.16
CA GLN A 50 12.55 2.98 1.55
C GLN A 50 11.67 3.75 2.56
N PRO A 51 11.56 5.09 2.49
CA PRO A 51 10.80 5.84 3.50
C PRO A 51 9.29 5.93 3.25
N VAL A 52 8.81 5.77 2.01
CA VAL A 52 7.39 5.97 1.66
C VAL A 52 6.73 4.69 1.17
N PHE A 53 7.23 4.10 0.08
CA PHE A 53 6.54 2.98 -0.55
C PHE A 53 6.64 1.67 0.24
N ASN A 54 7.81 1.36 0.79
CA ASN A 54 8.00 0.13 1.57
C ASN A 54 7.12 0.11 2.85
N PRO A 55 7.05 1.20 3.66
CA PRO A 55 6.11 1.27 4.78
C PRO A 55 4.63 1.19 4.35
N ALA A 56 4.24 1.91 3.30
CA ALA A 56 2.87 1.89 2.77
C ALA A 56 2.43 0.46 2.39
N ILE A 57 3.26 -0.25 1.60
CA ILE A 57 3.03 -1.65 1.24
C ILE A 57 2.94 -2.53 2.50
N GLY A 58 3.78 -2.28 3.51
CA GLY A 58 3.73 -2.98 4.79
C GLY A 58 2.40 -2.81 5.52
N ILE A 59 1.79 -1.61 5.49
CA ILE A 59 0.47 -1.33 6.07
C ILE A 59 -0.61 -2.13 5.33
N LEU A 60 -0.62 -2.08 4.00
CA LEU A 60 -1.57 -2.84 3.18
C LEU A 60 -1.47 -4.34 3.43
N PHE A 61 -0.24 -4.86 3.46
CA PHE A 61 0.02 -6.28 3.70
C PHE A 61 -0.44 -6.70 5.09
N THR A 62 -0.16 -5.89 6.11
CA THR A 62 -0.62 -6.13 7.49
C THR A 62 -2.14 -6.11 7.57
N GLY A 63 -2.81 -5.16 6.90
CA GLY A 63 -4.27 -5.09 6.83
C GLY A 63 -4.87 -6.33 6.17
N ALA A 64 -4.28 -6.81 5.07
CA ALA A 64 -4.70 -8.03 4.38
C ALA A 64 -4.50 -9.29 5.26
N LEU A 65 -3.34 -9.39 5.93
CA LEU A 65 -3.03 -10.51 6.83
C LEU A 65 -3.98 -10.57 8.03
N LEU A 66 -4.26 -9.42 8.67
CA LEU A 66 -5.19 -9.34 9.78
C LEU A 66 -6.61 -9.73 9.36
N SER A 67 -7.06 -9.21 8.21
CA SER A 67 -8.37 -9.55 7.63
C SER A 67 -8.49 -11.05 7.36
N TRP A 68 -7.45 -11.66 6.79
CA TRP A 68 -7.39 -13.10 6.56
C TRP A 68 -7.42 -13.89 7.87
N LEU A 69 -6.62 -13.49 8.86
CA LEU A 69 -6.53 -14.18 10.16
C LEU A 69 -7.87 -14.15 10.89
N ILE A 70 -8.52 -12.99 10.96
CA ILE A 70 -9.84 -12.83 11.59
C ILE A 70 -10.86 -13.73 10.92
N LYS A 71 -10.91 -13.74 9.58
CA LYS A 71 -11.83 -14.60 8.82
C LYS A 71 -11.57 -16.08 9.09
N LYS A 72 -10.31 -16.51 9.08
CA LYS A 72 -9.91 -17.89 9.33
C LYS A 72 -10.27 -18.37 10.74
N VAL A 73 -10.10 -17.52 11.75
CA VAL A 73 -10.48 -17.85 13.14
C VAL A 73 -12.00 -17.90 13.29
N GLY A 74 -12.73 -16.95 12.69
CA GLY A 74 -14.19 -16.93 12.71
C GLY A 74 -14.83 -18.15 12.03
N GLU A 75 -14.31 -18.57 10.87
CA GLU A 75 -14.77 -19.79 10.18
C GLU A 75 -14.55 -21.05 11.02
N LYS A 76 -13.48 -21.09 11.82
CA LYS A 76 -13.16 -22.23 12.68
C LYS A 76 -14.10 -22.32 13.89
N LEU A 77 -14.41 -21.18 14.51
CA LEU A 77 -15.35 -21.07 15.64
C LEU A 77 -16.80 -21.32 15.25
N SER A 78 -17.20 -21.01 14.01
CA SER A 78 -18.56 -21.26 13.51
C SER A 78 -18.79 -22.71 13.06
N LYS A 79 -17.73 -23.53 12.98
CA LYS A 79 -17.80 -24.94 12.56
C LYS A 79 -17.84 -25.93 13.73
N GLU A 80 -17.69 -25.45 14.97
CA GLU A 80 -17.95 -26.19 16.21
C GLU A 80 -19.39 -25.93 16.69
#